data_AF-G5AA87-F1
#
_entry.id   AF-G5AA87-F1
#
_cell.length_a   1.000
_cell.length_b   1.000
_cell.length_c   1.000
_cell.angle_alpha   90.00
_cell.angle_beta   90.00
_cell.angle_gamma   90.00
#
_symmetry.space_group_name_H-M   'P 1'
#
loop_
_entity.id
_entity.type
_entity.pdbx_description
1 polymer ?
#
loop_
_entity_poly.entity_id
_entity_poly.type
_entity_poly.pdbx_seq_one_letter_code
_entity_poly.pdbx_strand_id
1 'polypeptide(L)'
;MGIVELIMKFERTITEDFKSVAELFQKLRNVRNRLNRQGQETLRVPLLPSQLMIGTVPAMLPGHLWGPSVTFSQEEFTLEKIETKLKSIFGNKSKAEIQAMGKMT
;
A
#
# COMPACT_ATOMS: atom_id res chain seq x y z
N MET A 1 9.44 -18.63 -5.60
CA MET A 1 9.37 -17.27 -6.14
C MET A 1 10.74 -16.63 -6.03
N GLY A 2 11.35 -16.30 -7.15
CA GLY A 2 12.56 -15.48 -7.22
C GLY A 2 12.23 -13.98 -7.04
N ILE A 3 13.28 -13.15 -7.06
CA ILE A 3 13.19 -11.69 -6.90
C ILE A 3 12.21 -11.07 -7.91
N VAL A 4 12.34 -11.41 -9.19
CA VAL A 4 11.48 -10.87 -10.27
C VAL A 4 10.01 -11.24 -10.05
N GLU A 5 9.73 -12.49 -9.67
CA GLU A 5 8.37 -12.96 -9.41
C GLU A 5 7.74 -12.27 -8.19
N LEU A 6 8.53 -11.92 -7.18
CA LEU A 6 8.05 -11.16 -6.03
C LEU A 6 7.79 -9.69 -6.36
N ILE A 7 8.55 -9.07 -7.26
CA ILE A 7 8.27 -7.72 -7.76
C ILE A 7 6.93 -7.72 -8.50
N MET A 8 6.74 -8.65 -9.45
CA MET A 8 5.46 -8.79 -10.15
C MET A 8 4.30 -9.05 -9.19
N LYS A 9 4.52 -9.88 -8.16
CA LYS A 9 3.51 -10.13 -7.13
C LYS A 9 3.18 -8.87 -6.33
N PHE A 10 4.16 -8.02 -6.02
CA PHE A 10 3.95 -6.76 -5.31
C PHE A 10 3.08 -5.81 -6.13
N GLU A 11 3.43 -5.60 -7.40
CA GLU A 11 2.66 -4.76 -8.35
C GLU A 11 1.23 -5.28 -8.52
N ARG A 12 1.08 -6.61 -8.66
CA ARG A 12 -0.24 -7.23 -8.75
C ARG A 12 -1.06 -7.05 -7.46
N THR A 13 -0.44 -7.20 -6.30
CA THR A 13 -1.12 -7.04 -5.00
C THR A 13 -1.68 -5.61 -4.82
N ILE A 14 -1.00 -4.59 -5.36
CA ILE A 14 -1.49 -3.19 -5.32
C ILE A 14 -2.77 -3.02 -6.15
N THR A 15 -2.87 -3.72 -7.28
CA THR A 15 -3.92 -3.54 -8.29
C THR A 15 -5.06 -4.54 -8.17
N GLU A 16 -4.86 -5.67 -7.50
CA GLU A 16 -5.89 -6.66 -7.20
C GLU A 16 -7.00 -6.10 -6.28
N ASP A 17 -8.13 -6.77 -6.30
CA ASP A 17 -9.19 -6.53 -5.33
C ASP A 17 -8.75 -6.96 -3.92
N PHE A 18 -9.20 -6.18 -2.94
CA PHE A 18 -8.97 -6.43 -1.53
C PHE A 18 -10.29 -6.25 -0.76
N LYS A 19 -10.45 -7.00 0.34
CA LYS A 19 -11.64 -6.91 1.20
C LYS A 19 -11.53 -5.76 2.19
N SER A 20 -10.32 -5.36 2.57
CA SER A 20 -10.08 -4.18 3.39
C SER A 20 -8.70 -3.57 3.18
N VAL A 21 -8.54 -2.30 3.56
CA VAL A 21 -7.24 -1.62 3.58
C VAL A 21 -6.24 -2.37 4.47
N ALA A 22 -6.68 -2.89 5.62
CA ALA A 22 -5.85 -3.68 6.52
C ALA A 22 -5.29 -4.94 5.84
N GLU A 23 -6.14 -5.67 5.11
CA GLU A 23 -5.73 -6.85 4.35
C GLU A 23 -4.70 -6.49 3.27
N LEU A 24 -4.93 -5.41 2.53
CA LEU A 24 -4.00 -4.94 1.50
C LEU A 24 -2.61 -4.65 2.08
N PHE A 25 -2.53 -3.85 3.15
CA PHE A 25 -1.26 -3.51 3.80
C PHE A 25 -0.56 -4.75 4.35
N GLN A 26 -1.30 -5.72 4.90
CA GLN A 26 -0.72 -6.99 5.37
C GLN A 26 -0.12 -7.79 4.21
N LYS A 27 -0.84 -7.95 3.08
CA LYS A 27 -0.33 -8.64 1.90
C LYS A 27 0.93 -7.97 1.35
N LEU A 28 0.90 -6.64 1.20
CA LEU A 28 2.04 -5.87 0.69
C LEU A 28 3.26 -5.97 1.59
N ARG A 29 3.09 -5.89 2.92
CA ARG A 29 4.18 -6.10 3.88
C ARG A 29 4.80 -7.48 3.74
N ASN A 30 3.98 -8.53 3.60
CA ASN A 30 4.49 -9.89 3.46
C ASN A 30 5.32 -10.06 2.18
N VAL A 31 4.83 -9.53 1.05
CA VAL A 31 5.57 -9.58 -0.22
C VAL A 31 6.86 -8.77 -0.13
N ARG A 32 6.78 -7.53 0.37
CA ARG A 32 7.94 -6.63 0.55
C ARG A 32 9.00 -7.24 1.46
N ASN A 33 8.60 -7.77 2.63
CA ASN A 33 9.54 -8.34 3.59
C ASN A 33 10.26 -9.55 2.99
N ARG A 34 9.55 -10.38 2.23
CA ARG A 34 10.15 -11.51 1.52
C ARG A 34 11.12 -11.05 0.42
N LEU A 35 10.72 -10.06 -0.37
CA LEU A 35 11.56 -9.49 -1.43
C LEU A 35 12.82 -8.85 -0.84
N ASN A 36 12.69 -8.03 0.20
CA ASN A 36 13.82 -7.36 0.82
C ASN A 36 14.78 -8.35 1.47
N ARG A 37 14.27 -9.42 2.09
CA ARG A 37 15.11 -10.50 2.60
C ARG A 37 15.91 -11.16 1.48
N GLN A 38 15.27 -11.55 0.38
CA GLN A 38 15.97 -12.15 -0.75
C GLN A 38 16.95 -11.19 -1.43
N GLY A 39 16.58 -9.92 -1.56
CA GLY A 39 17.46 -8.86 -2.04
C GLY A 39 18.70 -8.71 -1.15
N GLN A 40 18.52 -8.74 0.17
CA GLN A 40 19.63 -8.67 1.10
C GLN A 40 20.55 -9.89 1.00
N GLU A 41 19.98 -11.10 0.90
CA GLU A 41 20.74 -12.36 0.78
C GLU A 41 21.48 -12.47 -0.55
N THR A 42 20.87 -12.03 -1.66
CA THR A 42 21.39 -12.26 -3.02
C THR A 42 22.19 -11.08 -3.55
N LEU A 43 21.72 -9.86 -3.30
CA LEU A 43 22.22 -8.61 -3.89
C LEU A 43 22.80 -7.65 -2.84
N ARG A 44 22.76 -8.02 -1.56
CA ARG A 44 23.20 -7.21 -0.41
C ARG A 44 22.50 -5.84 -0.30
N VAL A 45 21.29 -5.74 -0.85
CA VAL A 45 20.50 -4.51 -0.84
C VAL A 45 19.00 -4.81 -0.64
N PRO A 46 18.28 -4.09 0.22
CA PRO A 46 16.81 -4.15 0.25
C PRO A 46 16.25 -3.52 -1.04
N LEU A 47 15.27 -4.18 -1.66
CA LEU A 47 14.81 -3.80 -3.00
C LEU A 47 13.59 -2.87 -3.00
N LEU A 48 12.74 -2.96 -1.98
CA LEU A 48 11.52 -2.17 -1.87
C LEU A 48 11.52 -1.31 -0.60
N PRO A 49 11.72 0.02 -0.73
CA PRO A 49 11.58 0.93 0.40
C PRO A 49 10.11 1.05 0.83
N SER A 50 9.87 1.30 2.11
CA SER A 50 8.53 1.58 2.64
C SER A 50 7.87 2.78 1.97
N GLN A 51 8.68 3.73 1.49
CA GLN A 51 8.27 4.93 0.76
C GLN A 51 7.57 4.64 -0.56
N LEU A 52 7.77 3.45 -1.15
CA LEU A 52 6.98 3.09 -2.32
C LEU A 52 5.52 2.84 -1.91
N MET A 53 5.30 2.11 -0.81
CA MET A 53 3.96 1.78 -0.33
C MET A 53 3.15 3.02 0.09
N ILE A 54 3.79 4.02 0.69
CA ILE A 54 3.10 5.26 1.11
C ILE A 54 2.59 6.09 -0.06
N GLY A 55 3.21 5.96 -1.25
CA GLY A 55 2.76 6.63 -2.47
C GLY A 55 1.79 5.77 -3.28
N THR A 56 2.14 4.49 -3.50
CA THR A 56 1.39 3.64 -4.43
C THR A 56 0.03 3.20 -3.88
N VAL A 57 -0.12 2.97 -2.57
CA VAL A 57 -1.42 2.55 -2.01
C VAL A 57 -2.46 3.68 -2.11
N PRO A 58 -2.19 4.92 -1.63
CA PRO A 58 -3.15 6.02 -1.79
C PRO A 58 -3.45 6.36 -3.25
N ALA A 59 -2.46 6.25 -4.14
CA ALA A 59 -2.64 6.54 -5.57
C ALA A 59 -3.69 5.65 -6.26
N MET A 60 -3.97 4.46 -5.71
CA MET A 60 -5.00 3.56 -6.24
C MET A 60 -6.42 3.82 -5.69
N LEU A 61 -6.56 4.79 -4.78
CA LEU A 61 -7.81 5.12 -4.10
C LEU A 61 -8.28 6.52 -4.51
N PRO A 62 -9.60 6.82 -4.45
CA PRO A 62 -10.11 8.13 -4.83
C PRO A 62 -9.48 9.25 -4.00
N GLY A 63 -8.71 10.11 -4.69
CA GLY A 63 -7.83 11.11 -4.07
C GLY A 63 -8.55 12.10 -3.15
N HIS A 64 -9.76 12.52 -3.52
CA HIS A 64 -10.56 13.47 -2.75
C HIS A 64 -11.02 12.93 -1.40
N LEU A 65 -11.12 11.60 -1.24
CA LEU A 65 -11.55 10.99 0.02
C LEU A 65 -10.45 10.97 1.09
N TRP A 66 -9.18 10.96 0.68
CA TRP A 66 -8.05 10.86 1.62
C TRP A 66 -7.11 12.06 1.59
N GLY A 67 -7.01 12.75 0.45
CA GLY A 67 -6.09 13.87 0.22
C GLY A 67 -6.15 14.95 1.30
N PRO A 68 -7.34 15.44 1.71
CA PRO A 68 -7.46 16.44 2.76
C PRO A 68 -6.97 15.99 4.15
N SER A 69 -6.86 14.67 4.38
CA SER A 69 -6.42 14.10 5.67
C SER A 69 -4.91 13.85 5.74
N VAL A 70 -4.17 14.03 4.64
CA VAL A 70 -2.74 13.74 4.53
C VAL A 70 -1.94 15.04 4.46
N THR A 71 -1.00 15.18 5.40
CA THR A 71 0.00 16.24 5.38
C THR A 71 1.31 15.67 4.86
N PHE A 72 1.90 16.32 3.85
CA PHE A 72 3.18 15.94 3.27
C PHE A 72 4.35 16.53 4.09
N SER A 73 4.57 15.99 5.29
CA SER A 73 5.75 16.28 6.11
C SER A 73 6.49 15.00 6.48
N GLN A 74 7.75 15.11 6.90
CA GLN A 74 8.53 13.96 7.35
C GLN A 74 7.89 13.26 8.56
N GLU A 75 7.25 14.00 9.47
CA GLU A 75 6.58 13.39 10.62
C GLU A 75 5.27 12.70 10.25
N GLU A 76 4.50 13.26 9.32
CA GLU A 76 3.15 12.79 8.98
C GLU A 76 3.12 11.75 7.85
N PHE A 77 4.08 11.82 6.92
CA PHE A 77 4.13 10.98 5.72
C PHE A 77 4.92 9.69 5.94
N THR A 78 4.52 8.94 6.98
CA THR A 78 5.10 7.62 7.32
C THR A 78 4.12 6.50 6.99
N LEU A 79 4.63 5.28 6.81
CA LEU A 79 3.81 4.12 6.45
C LEU A 79 2.71 3.83 7.49
N GLU A 80 3.04 3.96 8.77
CA GLU A 80 2.11 3.72 9.87
C GLU A 80 1.00 4.77 9.92
N LYS A 81 1.34 6.05 9.76
CA LYS A 81 0.35 7.14 9.78
C LYS A 81 -0.56 7.08 8.56
N ILE A 82 -0.01 6.82 7.38
CA ILE A 82 -0.81 6.67 6.15
C ILE A 82 -1.75 5.49 6.25
N GLU A 83 -1.27 4.32 6.69
CA GLU A 83 -2.16 3.17 6.91
C GLU A 83 -3.26 3.47 7.94
N THR A 84 -2.91 4.12 9.05
CA THR A 84 -3.87 4.47 10.10
C THR A 84 -4.95 5.43 9.57
N LYS A 85 -4.55 6.46 8.82
CA LYS A 85 -5.49 7.40 8.18
C LYS A 85 -6.40 6.68 7.19
N LEU A 86 -5.85 5.85 6.30
CA LEU A 86 -6.65 5.11 5.32
C LEU A 86 -7.61 4.12 5.99
N LYS A 87 -7.18 3.43 7.07
CA LYS A 87 -8.07 2.57 7.87
C LYS A 87 -9.17 3.37 8.56
N SER A 88 -8.88 4.56 9.05
CA SER A 88 -9.89 5.45 9.66
C SER A 88 -10.95 5.90 8.64
N ILE A 89 -10.52 6.26 7.43
CA ILE A 89 -11.41 6.74 6.36
C ILE A 89 -12.27 5.60 5.79
N PHE A 90 -11.64 4.47 5.45
CA PHE A 90 -12.29 3.41 4.69
C PHE A 90 -12.79 2.24 5.54
N GLY A 91 -12.26 2.06 6.76
CA GLY A 91 -12.61 0.96 7.64
C GLY A 91 -12.38 -0.41 6.98
N ASN A 92 -13.42 -1.25 7.03
CA ASN A 92 -13.42 -2.60 6.46
C ASN A 92 -13.97 -2.66 5.02
N LYS A 93 -14.07 -1.53 4.32
CA LYS A 93 -14.57 -1.51 2.95
C LYS A 93 -13.58 -2.14 1.98
N SER A 94 -14.13 -2.88 1.03
CA SER A 94 -13.42 -3.44 -0.11
C SER A 94 -13.02 -2.36 -1.12
N LYS A 95 -12.14 -2.73 -2.06
CA LYS A 95 -11.75 -1.86 -3.17
C LYS A 95 -12.96 -1.32 -3.94
N ALA A 96 -13.89 -2.21 -4.29
CA ALA A 96 -15.08 -1.85 -5.07
C ALA A 96 -15.97 -0.84 -4.32
N GLU A 97 -16.18 -1.04 -3.02
CA GLU A 97 -16.95 -0.11 -2.19
C GLU A 97 -16.27 1.26 -2.09
N ILE A 98 -14.95 1.31 -1.90
CA ILE A 98 -14.19 2.56 -1.86
C ILE A 98 -14.28 3.28 -3.20
N GLN A 99 -14.15 2.57 -4.32
CA GLN A 99 -14.28 3.14 -5.66
C GLN A 99 -15.71 3.66 -5.92
N ALA A 100 -16.73 2.98 -5.40
CA ALA A 100 -18.12 3.45 -5.49
C ALA A 100 -18.32 4.75 -4.69
N MET A 101 -17.76 4.86 -3.48
CA MET A 101 -17.78 6.10 -2.69
C MET A 101 -17.16 7.27 -3.44
N GLY A 102 -16.06 7.02 -4.16
CA GLY A 102 -15.37 8.06 -4.95
C GLY A 102 -16.18 8.61 -6.11
N LYS A 103 -17.22 7.91 -6.58
CA LYS A 103 -18.09 8.33 -7.70
C LYS A 103 -19.35 9.07 -7.25
N MET A 104 -19.65 9.08 -5.95
CA MET A 104 -20.87 9.68 -5.39
C MET A 104 -20.68 11.15 -4.99
N THR A 105 -19.52 11.74 -5.31
CA THR A 105 -19.15 13.12 -5.00
C THR A 105 -18.92 13.89 -6.30
#